data_AF-A0A4Y1ZU61-F1
#
_entry.id   AF-A0A4Y1ZU61-F1
#
_cell.length_a   1.000
_cell.length_b   1.000
_cell.length_c   1.000
_cell.angle_alpha   90.00
_cell.angle_beta   90.00
_cell.angle_gamma   90.00
#
_symmetry.space_group_name_H-M   'P 1'
#
loop_
_entity.id
_entity.type
_entity.pdbx_description
1 polymer ?
#
loop_
_entity_poly.entity_id
_entity_poly.type
_entity_poly.pdbx_seq_one_letter_code
_entity_poly.pdbx_strand_id
1 'polypeptide(L)'
;MGDCLSGASDINQFMALKKELGKLLLRGGMTLHKWCSSASSESDLYPFNYCEKQSSVKTLGIMWNKCEDAFLFDISTSSTTEFTKRDVLSQIARLFDPLGLLGPIISKAKIFLQRLWLLQIDWSQKLHSDIAQEWSSRLWLLQIDWSQKLHSDIAQEWLCEKHKKIPRFVL
;
A
#
# COMPACT_ATOMS: atom_id res chain seq x y z
N MET A 1 -3.86 -17.08 2.36
CA MET A 1 -2.84 -16.00 2.42
C MET A 1 -1.49 -16.67 2.46
N GLY A 2 -0.56 -16.31 1.57
CA GLY A 2 0.70 -17.05 1.38
C GLY A 2 1.84 -16.20 0.80
N ASP A 3 1.81 -14.89 1.08
CA ASP A 3 2.86 -13.95 0.64
C ASP A 3 3.73 -13.57 1.85
N CYS A 4 5.04 -13.44 1.65
CA CYS A 4 5.99 -13.07 2.70
C CYS A 4 6.84 -11.89 2.24
N LEU A 5 6.53 -10.69 2.77
CA LEU A 5 7.30 -9.49 2.52
C LEU A 5 8.45 -9.40 3.52
N SER A 6 9.68 -9.34 3.01
CA SER A 6 10.87 -9.09 3.82
C SER A 6 11.93 -8.45 2.93
N GLY A 7 12.89 -7.73 3.52
CA GLY A 7 14.02 -7.26 2.72
C GLY A 7 15.31 -6.96 3.48
N ALA A 8 16.35 -6.56 2.74
CA ALA A 8 17.69 -6.33 3.28
C ALA A 8 18.43 -5.11 2.68
N SER A 9 19.17 -4.34 3.48
CA SER A 9 19.83 -3.09 3.05
C SER A 9 20.99 -3.25 2.05
N ASP A 10 21.46 -4.48 1.87
CA ASP A 10 22.54 -4.85 0.97
C ASP A 10 22.21 -6.18 0.30
N ILE A 11 22.76 -6.41 -0.90
CA ILE A 11 22.51 -7.63 -1.67
C ILE A 11 23.00 -8.89 -0.97
N ASN A 12 24.10 -8.82 -0.22
CA ASN A 12 24.64 -9.96 0.53
C ASN A 12 23.72 -10.33 1.68
N GLN A 13 23.21 -9.32 2.39
CA GLN A 13 22.21 -9.52 3.44
C GLN A 13 20.91 -10.09 2.86
N PHE A 14 20.50 -9.64 1.69
CA PHE A 14 19.32 -10.15 1.00
C PHE A 14 19.47 -11.63 0.65
N MET A 15 20.62 -12.02 0.08
CA MET A 15 20.89 -13.41 -0.28
C MET A 15 20.96 -14.32 0.95
N ALA A 16 21.56 -13.84 2.05
CA ALA A 16 21.56 -14.55 3.33
C ALA A 16 20.14 -14.75 3.87
N LEU A 17 19.36 -13.67 3.92
CA LEU A 17 17.96 -13.67 4.36
C LEU A 17 17.11 -14.64 3.53
N LYS A 18 17.19 -14.57 2.20
CA LYS A 18 16.50 -15.48 1.27
C LYS A 18 16.80 -16.94 1.59
N LYS A 19 18.08 -17.26 1.82
CA LYS A 19 18.52 -18.62 2.14
C LYS A 19 18.01 -19.09 3.50
N GLU A 20 18.07 -18.24 4.52
CA GLU A 20 17.58 -18.55 5.86
C GLU A 20 16.06 -18.73 5.90
N LEU A 21 15.33 -17.82 5.24
CA LEU A 21 13.87 -17.87 5.13
C LEU A 21 13.42 -19.14 4.41
N GLY A 22 14.07 -19.49 3.29
CA GLY A 22 13.79 -20.72 2.56
C GLY A 22 14.01 -21.98 3.42
N LYS A 23 15.10 -22.03 4.20
CA LYS A 23 15.35 -23.14 5.13
C LYS A 23 14.31 -23.22 6.25
N LEU A 24 13.93 -22.07 6.81
CA LEU A 24 12.98 -22.00 7.92
C LEU A 24 11.59 -22.46 7.48
N LEU A 25 11.10 -21.95 6.34
CA LEU A 25 9.80 -22.36 5.81
C LEU A 25 9.80 -23.82 5.39
N LEU A 26 10.90 -24.33 4.83
CA LEU A 26 11.04 -25.74 4.49
C LEU A 26 10.92 -26.64 5.72
N ARG A 27 11.46 -26.23 6.88
CA ARG A 27 11.26 -26.96 8.15
C ARG A 27 9.79 -26.98 8.58
N GLY A 28 9.02 -25.96 8.21
CA GLY A 28 7.56 -25.91 8.38
C GLY A 28 6.77 -26.62 7.28
N GLY A 29 7.43 -27.35 6.36
CA GLY A 29 6.78 -28.02 5.23
C GLY A 29 6.31 -27.08 4.11
N MET A 30 6.76 -25.83 4.09
CA MET A 30 6.39 -24.82 3.11
C MET A 30 7.55 -24.50 2.16
N THR A 31 7.26 -24.40 0.88
CA THR A 31 8.24 -24.07 -0.17
C THR A 31 7.86 -22.77 -0.87
N LEU A 32 8.82 -21.85 -0.99
CA LEU A 32 8.63 -20.55 -1.65
C LEU A 32 8.86 -20.66 -3.16
N HIS A 33 7.84 -20.33 -3.96
CA HIS A 33 7.83 -20.60 -5.41
C HIS A 33 7.75 -19.35 -6.31
N LYS A 34 7.73 -18.14 -5.76
CA LYS A 34 7.61 -16.88 -6.54
C LYS A 34 8.42 -15.78 -5.87
N TRP A 35 9.63 -15.54 -6.37
CA TRP A 35 10.56 -14.57 -5.81
C TRP A 35 10.49 -13.27 -6.61
N CYS A 36 10.18 -12.14 -5.95
CA CYS A 36 10.27 -10.81 -6.53
C CYS A 36 11.38 -9.99 -5.86
N SER A 37 11.83 -8.91 -6.53
CA SER A 37 12.81 -7.96 -6.00
C SER A 37 12.66 -6.63 -6.73
N SER A 38 12.87 -5.51 -6.02
CA SER A 38 12.95 -4.16 -6.60
C SER A 38 14.36 -3.81 -7.10
N ALA A 39 15.40 -4.48 -6.59
CA ALA A 39 16.76 -4.29 -7.09
C ALA A 39 17.06 -5.15 -8.33
N SER A 40 17.78 -4.55 -9.28
CA SER A 40 18.39 -5.25 -10.41
C SER A 40 19.57 -6.10 -9.93
N SER A 41 19.45 -7.42 -10.00
CA SER A 41 20.63 -8.30 -9.96
C SER A 41 20.67 -9.18 -11.19
N GLU A 42 21.64 -8.94 -12.07
CA GLU A 42 22.03 -9.81 -13.21
C GLU A 42 22.79 -11.04 -12.70
N SER A 43 22.26 -11.76 -11.71
CA SER A 43 22.87 -13.01 -11.26
C SER A 43 22.08 -14.20 -11.81
N ASP A 44 22.68 -14.84 -12.82
CA ASP A 44 22.21 -16.05 -13.52
C ASP A 44 21.89 -17.25 -12.61
N LEU A 45 22.29 -17.18 -11.34
CA LEU A 45 22.10 -18.26 -10.36
C LEU A 45 20.64 -18.43 -9.90
N TYR A 46 19.81 -17.40 -10.03
CA TYR A 46 18.38 -17.49 -9.77
C TYR A 46 17.65 -16.52 -10.70
N PRO A 47 16.88 -17.00 -11.69
CA PRO A 47 16.11 -16.13 -12.55
C PRO A 47 15.04 -15.45 -11.70
N PHE A 48 15.36 -14.27 -11.18
CA PHE A 48 14.34 -13.33 -10.82
C PHE A 48 13.63 -12.96 -12.12
N ASN A 49 12.30 -12.90 -12.11
CA ASN A 49 11.57 -12.32 -13.22
C ASN A 49 11.87 -10.81 -13.26
N TYR A 50 12.99 -10.50 -13.89
CA TYR A 50 13.48 -9.16 -14.17
C TYR A 50 12.50 -8.46 -15.11
N CYS A 51 12.29 -7.16 -14.86
CA CYS A 51 11.25 -6.34 -15.46
C CYS A 51 11.37 -6.25 -16.99
N GLU A 52 10.42 -6.83 -17.71
CA GLU A 52 9.85 -6.11 -18.84
C GLU A 52 9.12 -4.86 -18.29
N LYS A 53 9.33 -3.73 -18.95
CA LYS A 53 8.77 -2.41 -18.61
C LYS A 53 7.31 -2.54 -18.16
N GLN A 54 7.00 -2.09 -16.94
CA GLN A 54 5.68 -2.17 -16.28
C GLN A 54 5.26 -3.58 -15.83
N SER A 55 5.87 -4.13 -14.80
CA SER A 55 5.27 -5.26 -14.06
C SER A 55 4.93 -4.83 -12.64
N SER A 56 3.76 -4.23 -12.45
CA SER A 56 3.15 -4.11 -11.13
C SER A 56 2.80 -5.52 -10.64
N VAL A 57 3.15 -5.84 -9.40
CA VAL A 57 2.82 -7.13 -8.79
C VAL A 57 1.78 -6.88 -7.71
N LYS A 58 0.73 -7.70 -7.68
CA LYS A 58 -0.24 -7.68 -6.58
C LYS A 58 0.27 -8.58 -5.46
N THR A 59 0.58 -7.99 -4.32
CA THR A 59 1.06 -8.69 -3.12
C THR A 59 0.27 -8.21 -1.91
N LEU A 60 -0.15 -9.11 -1.02
CA LEU A 60 -1.03 -8.78 0.12
C LEU A 60 -2.30 -8.01 -0.26
N GLY A 61 -2.78 -8.11 -1.51
CA GLY A 61 -3.96 -7.38 -1.98
C GLY A 61 -3.71 -5.94 -2.43
N ILE A 62 -2.49 -5.42 -2.30
CA ILE A 62 -2.05 -4.10 -2.77
C ILE A 62 -1.15 -4.25 -4.01
N MET A 63 -1.09 -3.23 -4.86
CA MET A 63 -0.20 -3.24 -6.02
C MET A 63 1.18 -2.70 -5.60
N TRP A 64 2.24 -3.27 -6.12
CA TRP A 64 3.61 -2.83 -5.87
C TRP A 64 4.31 -2.55 -7.20
N ASN A 65 4.80 -1.33 -7.36
CA ASN A 65 5.68 -0.93 -8.45
C ASN A 65 7.12 -1.29 -8.08
N LYS A 66 7.63 -2.38 -8.66
CA LYS A 66 8.99 -2.86 -8.41
C LYS A 66 10.07 -1.85 -8.81
N CYS A 67 9.82 -1.05 -9.85
CA CYS A 67 10.82 -0.10 -10.38
C CYS A 67 11.01 1.12 -9.47
N GLU A 68 9.90 1.61 -8.90
CA GLU A 68 9.89 2.78 -8.03
C GLU A 68 9.94 2.41 -6.54
N ASP A 69 9.94 1.12 -6.23
CA ASP A 69 9.86 0.57 -4.87
C ASP A 69 8.66 1.15 -4.08
N ALA A 70 7.54 1.36 -4.77
CA ALA A 70 6.38 2.07 -4.25
C ALA A 70 5.12 1.20 -4.25
N PHE A 71 4.36 1.23 -3.15
CA PHE A 71 3.04 0.63 -3.12
C PHE A 71 2.02 1.55 -3.79
N LEU A 72 1.22 0.96 -4.67
CA LEU A 72 0.17 1.61 -5.42
C LEU A 72 -1.18 1.23 -4.82
N PHE A 73 -1.96 2.25 -4.46
CA PHE A 73 -3.33 2.13 -4.03
C PHE A 73 -4.22 2.77 -5.09
N ASP A 74 -5.17 2.01 -5.64
CA ASP A 74 -6.14 2.54 -6.58
C ASP A 74 -7.26 3.24 -5.81
N ILE A 75 -7.23 4.57 -5.83
CA ILE A 75 -8.31 5.41 -5.34
C ILE A 75 -9.04 5.95 -6.56
N SER A 76 -9.95 5.15 -7.10
CA SER A 76 -10.84 5.59 -8.17
C SER A 76 -11.73 6.72 -7.64
N THR A 77 -11.37 7.97 -7.89
CA THR A 77 -12.22 9.12 -7.62
C THR A 77 -13.14 9.31 -8.83
N SER A 78 -14.43 9.03 -8.66
CA SER A 78 -15.41 9.48 -9.65
C SER A 78 -15.43 11.00 -9.61
N SER A 79 -15.40 11.67 -10.77
CA SER A 79 -15.48 13.13 -10.91
C SER A 79 -16.82 13.74 -10.48
N THR A 80 -17.65 12.94 -9.81
CA THR A 80 -18.91 13.35 -9.20
C THR A 80 -18.64 14.26 -8.02
N THR A 81 -19.22 15.45 -8.07
CA THR A 81 -19.28 16.41 -6.96
C THR A 81 -20.43 16.11 -5.99
N GLU A 82 -21.31 15.18 -6.35
CA GLU A 82 -22.41 14.72 -5.52
C GLU A 82 -22.02 13.42 -4.82
N PHE A 83 -21.98 13.47 -3.49
CA PHE A 83 -21.71 12.30 -2.65
C PHE A 83 -22.90 12.05 -1.73
N THR A 84 -23.14 10.78 -1.43
CA THR A 84 -23.97 10.36 -0.29
C THR A 84 -23.08 9.88 0.86
N LYS A 85 -23.66 9.73 2.06
CA LYS A 85 -22.96 9.08 3.19
C LYS A 85 -22.47 7.68 2.81
N ARG A 86 -23.26 6.94 2.02
CA ARG A 86 -22.89 5.62 1.48
C ARG A 86 -21.64 5.69 0.60
N ASP A 87 -21.54 6.69 -0.27
CA ASP A 87 -20.40 6.83 -1.18
C ASP A 87 -19.12 7.11 -0.42
N VAL A 88 -19.18 8.00 0.58
CA VAL A 88 -18.06 8.29 1.48
C VAL A 88 -17.58 7.03 2.18
N LEU A 89 -18.49 6.24 2.77
CA LEU A 89 -18.12 4.97 3.39
C LEU A 89 -17.53 3.99 2.37
N SER A 90 -18.14 3.86 1.19
CA SER A 90 -17.66 2.97 0.13
C SER A 90 -16.21 3.31 -0.25
N GLN A 91 -15.90 4.60 -0.39
CA GLN A 91 -14.54 5.05 -0.67
C GLN A 91 -13.57 4.75 0.47
N ILE A 92 -13.96 4.99 1.72
CA ILE A 92 -13.14 4.63 2.90
C ILE A 92 -12.86 3.13 2.92
N ALA A 93 -13.86 2.29 2.62
CA ALA A 93 -13.71 0.85 2.62
C ALA A 93 -12.79 0.32 1.51
N ARG A 94 -12.64 1.07 0.41
CA ARG A 94 -11.69 0.73 -0.68
C ARG A 94 -10.22 0.97 -0.29
N LEU A 95 -9.97 1.80 0.73
CA LEU A 95 -8.63 2.03 1.29
C LEU A 95 -8.21 0.82 2.14
N PHE A 96 -8.07 -0.33 1.50
CA PHE A 96 -7.59 -1.55 2.13
C PHE A 96 -6.12 -1.37 2.52
N ASP A 97 -5.82 -1.47 3.81
CA ASP A 97 -4.50 -1.20 4.37
C ASP A 97 -4.00 -2.39 5.20
N PRO A 98 -3.47 -3.44 4.54
CA PRO A 98 -2.98 -4.63 5.23
C PRO A 98 -1.73 -4.34 6.08
N LEU A 99 -1.00 -3.26 5.79
CA LEU A 99 0.28 -2.91 6.40
C LEU A 99 0.18 -1.76 7.42
N GLY A 100 -0.99 -1.14 7.58
CA GLY A 100 -1.19 0.00 8.48
C GLY A 100 -0.58 1.32 7.98
N LEU A 101 -0.15 1.38 6.72
CA LEU A 101 0.53 2.55 6.12
C LEU A 101 -0.42 3.73 5.93
N LEU A 102 -1.72 3.46 5.79
CA LEU A 102 -2.77 4.46 5.57
C LEU A 102 -3.40 4.92 6.88
N GLY A 103 -2.90 4.49 8.03
CA GLY A 103 -3.50 4.74 9.34
C GLY A 103 -3.97 6.20 9.56
N PRO A 104 -3.10 7.22 9.38
CA PRO A 104 -3.49 8.62 9.55
C PRO A 104 -4.55 9.08 8.55
N ILE A 105 -4.48 8.60 7.31
CA ILE A 105 -5.43 8.91 6.22
C ILE A 105 -6.81 8.33 6.53
N ILE A 106 -6.86 7.01 6.79
CA ILE A 106 -8.10 6.30 7.12
C ILE A 106 -8.72 6.89 8.38
N SER A 107 -7.91 7.29 9.36
CA SER A 107 -8.39 7.93 10.59
C SER A 107 -9.10 9.25 10.30
N LYS A 108 -8.49 10.15 9.52
CA LYS A 108 -9.13 11.42 9.12
C LYS A 108 -10.42 11.19 8.33
N ALA A 109 -10.45 10.18 7.46
CA ALA A 109 -11.63 9.84 6.69
C ALA A 109 -12.75 9.25 7.58
N LYS A 110 -12.40 8.41 8.57
CA LYS A 110 -13.35 7.90 9.58
C LYS A 110 -13.89 9.00 10.48
N ILE A 111 -13.08 9.97 10.87
CA ILE A 111 -13.53 11.16 11.63
C ILE A 111 -14.55 11.96 10.79
N PHE A 112 -14.29 12.13 9.50
CA PHE A 112 -15.26 12.77 8.60
C PHE A 112 -16.57 11.98 8.53
N LEU A 113 -16.50 10.65 8.37
CA LEU A 113 -17.69 9.80 8.38
C LEU A 113 -18.46 9.91 9.71
N GLN A 114 -17.76 9.94 10.86
CA GLN A 114 -18.37 10.19 12.18
C GLN A 114 -19.12 11.52 12.23
N ARG A 115 -18.57 12.59 11.65
CA ARG A 115 -19.27 13.88 11.54
C ARG A 115 -20.58 13.76 10.75
N LEU A 116 -20.61 13.00 9.66
CA LEU A 116 -21.84 12.76 8.90
C LEU A 116 -22.91 12.03 9.73
N TRP A 117 -22.50 11.17 10.67
CA TRP A 117 -23.40 10.53 11.62
C TRP A 117 -23.97 11.51 12.63
N LEU A 118 -23.14 12.40 13.18
CA LEU A 118 -23.59 13.44 14.12
C LEU A 118 -24.56 14.43 13.47
N LEU A 119 -24.37 14.72 12.18
CA LEU A 119 -25.29 15.56 11.40
C LEU A 119 -26.59 14.84 10.99
N GLN A 120 -26.78 13.57 11.39
CA GLN A 120 -27.98 12.78 11.10
C GLN A 120 -28.31 12.68 9.60
N ILE A 121 -27.31 12.76 8.73
CA ILE A 121 -27.50 12.64 7.27
C ILE A 121 -27.91 11.20 6.94
N ASP A 122 -28.96 10.99 6.16
CA ASP A 122 -29.36 9.64 5.79
C ASP A 122 -28.37 8.97 4.84
N TRP A 123 -28.40 7.64 4.80
CA TRP A 123 -27.45 6.82 4.04
C TRP A 123 -27.38 7.17 2.55
N SER A 124 -28.55 7.38 1.93
CA SER A 124 -28.72 7.74 0.52
C SER A 124 -28.96 9.24 0.31
N GLN A 125 -28.95 10.04 1.37
CA GLN A 125 -29.12 11.48 1.26
C GLN A 125 -27.85 12.10 0.69
N LYS A 126 -28.03 13.02 -0.26
CA LYS A 126 -26.92 13.82 -0.81
C LYS A 126 -26.34 14.72 0.27
N LEU A 127 -25.02 14.77 0.34
CA LEU A 127 -24.31 15.70 1.20
C LEU A 127 -24.64 17.15 0.78
N HIS A 128 -24.75 18.04 1.76
CA HIS A 128 -24.79 19.47 1.48
C HIS A 128 -23.51 19.89 0.75
N SER A 129 -23.62 20.89 -0.12
CA SER A 129 -22.56 21.29 -1.04
C SER A 129 -21.25 21.63 -0.35
N ASP A 130 -21.32 22.28 0.81
CA ASP A 130 -20.18 22.61 1.67
C ASP A 130 -19.45 21.35 2.16
N ILE A 131 -20.19 20.36 2.64
CA ILE A 131 -19.66 19.08 3.14
C ILE A 131 -19.09 18.24 1.99
N ALA A 132 -19.79 18.21 0.84
CA ALA A 132 -19.34 17.50 -0.36
C ALA A 132 -18.04 18.10 -0.92
N GLN A 133 -17.93 19.43 -0.91
CA GLN A 133 -16.72 20.14 -1.33
C GLN A 133 -15.56 19.89 -0.36
N GLU A 134 -15.82 19.87 0.95
CA GLU A 134 -14.83 19.48 1.95
C GLU A 134 -14.33 18.05 1.70
N TRP A 135 -15.24 17.08 1.49
CA TRP A 135 -14.86 15.71 1.16
C TRP A 135 -13.99 15.64 -0.11
N SER A 136 -14.40 16.32 -1.18
CA SER A 136 -13.67 16.37 -2.46
C SER A 136 -12.26 16.95 -2.28
N SER A 137 -12.13 18.04 -1.50
CA SER A 137 -10.82 18.65 -1.22
C SER A 137 -9.91 17.71 -0.43
N ARG A 138 -10.47 16.95 0.52
CA ARG A 138 -9.73 15.96 1.30
C ARG A 138 -9.32 14.76 0.45
N LEU A 139 -10.17 14.27 -0.45
CA LEU A 139 -9.81 13.25 -1.42
C LEU A 139 -8.66 13.69 -2.33
N TRP A 140 -8.68 14.94 -2.78
CA TRP A 140 -7.61 15.48 -3.60
C TRP A 140 -6.28 15.57 -2.85
N LEU A 141 -6.31 15.93 -1.56
CA LEU A 141 -5.14 15.87 -0.69
C LEU A 141 -4.62 14.43 -0.56
N LEU A 142 -5.48 13.41 -0.53
CA LEU A 142 -5.01 12.03 -0.60
C LEU A 142 -4.23 11.83 -1.90
N GLN A 143 -4.79 12.19 -3.05
CA GLN A 143 -4.15 11.97 -4.35
C GLN A 143 -2.79 12.68 -4.50
N ILE A 144 -2.65 13.89 -3.94
CA ILE A 144 -1.37 14.63 -3.96
C ILE A 144 -0.36 14.08 -2.95
N ASP A 145 -0.78 13.81 -1.71
CA ASP A 145 0.09 13.22 -0.68
C ASP A 145 0.56 11.82 -1.16
N TRP A 146 -0.26 11.09 -1.94
CA TRP A 146 0.14 9.85 -2.62
C TRP A 146 1.20 10.07 -3.71
N SER A 147 1.02 11.08 -4.57
CA SER A 147 1.96 11.35 -5.66
C SER A 147 3.33 11.85 -5.18
N GLN A 148 3.39 12.49 -4.01
CA GLN A 148 4.62 13.10 -3.50
C GLN A 148 5.26 12.36 -2.32
N LYS A 149 4.52 11.50 -1.59
CA LYS A 149 4.94 11.04 -0.25
C LYS A 149 5.07 9.53 -0.06
N LEU A 150 5.14 8.78 -1.15
CA LEU A 150 5.82 7.49 -1.16
C LEU A 150 7.07 7.50 -2.06
N HIS A 151 7.72 8.67 -2.21
CA HIS A 151 9.17 8.62 -2.32
C HIS A 151 9.66 7.93 -1.04
N SER A 152 10.44 6.87 -1.23
CA SER A 152 10.86 5.86 -0.26
C SER A 152 11.13 6.33 1.17
N ASP A 153 11.48 7.59 1.39
CA ASP A 153 12.14 8.04 2.60
C ASP A 153 11.20 8.13 3.81
N ILE A 154 9.96 8.64 3.68
CA ILE A 154 9.03 8.76 4.83
C ILE A 154 8.35 7.42 5.16
N ALA A 155 8.03 6.63 4.13
CA ALA A 155 7.55 5.27 4.33
C ALA A 155 8.64 4.38 4.94
N GLN A 156 9.90 4.52 4.49
CA GLN A 156 11.04 3.82 5.08
C GLN A 156 11.35 4.28 6.50
N GLU A 157 11.24 5.56 6.82
CA GLU A 157 11.50 6.07 8.18
C GLU A 157 10.44 5.59 9.18
N TRP A 158 9.15 5.65 8.80
CA TRP A 158 8.05 5.17 9.65
C TRP A 158 8.04 3.63 9.78
N LEU A 159 8.38 2.90 8.72
CA LEU A 159 8.56 1.45 8.78
C LEU A 159 9.81 1.07 9.59
N CYS A 160 10.93 1.80 9.44
CA CYS A 160 12.17 1.60 10.21
C CYS A 160 11.95 1.70 11.72
N GLU A 161 11.10 2.63 12.16
CA GLU A 161 10.88 2.93 13.58
C GLU A 161 10.10 1.82 14.30
N LYS A 162 9.29 1.05 13.56
CA LYS A 162 8.51 -0.09 14.09
C LYS A 162 9.13 -1.45 13.79
N HIS A 163 9.78 -1.63 12.63
CA HIS A 163 10.49 -2.85 12.25
C HIS A 163 11.67 -2.50 11.32
N LYS A 164 12.90 -2.79 11.75
CA LYS A 164 14.18 -2.60 11.03
C LYS A 164 13.99 -2.55 9.50
N LYS A 165 14.30 -1.40 8.89
CA LYS A 165 14.38 -1.09 7.44
C LYS A 165 13.59 -2.03 6.54
N ILE A 166 12.52 -1.57 5.89
CA ILE A 166 12.12 -2.19 4.61
C ILE A 166 13.14 -1.75 3.56
N PRO A 167 13.94 -2.67 3.03
CA PRO A 167 15.02 -2.30 2.12
C PRO A 167 14.62 -2.53 0.66
N ARG A 168 15.48 -2.08 -0.26
CA ARG A 168 15.39 -2.14 -1.75
C ARG A 168 15.18 -3.54 -2.37
N PHE A 169 14.86 -4.55 -1.56
CA PHE A 169 14.72 -5.92 -1.98
C PHE A 169 13.55 -6.52 -1.22
N VAL A 170 12.34 -6.44 -1.76
CA VAL A 170 11.16 -7.05 -1.14
C VAL A 170 10.83 -8.37 -1.82
N LEU A 171 10.75 -9.44 -1.02
CA LEU A 171 10.39 -10.80 -1.43
C LEU A 171 8.92 -10.95 -1.81
#